data_AF-A0A918GB50-F1
#
_entry.id   AF-A0A918GB50-F1
#
_cell.length_a   1.000
_cell.length_b   1.000
_cell.length_c   1.000
_cell.angle_alpha   90.00
_cell.angle_beta   90.00
_cell.angle_gamma   90.00
#
_symmetry.space_group_name_H-M   'P 1'
#
loop_
_entity.id
_entity.type
_entity.pdbx_description
1 polymer ?
#
loop_
_entity_poly.entity_id
_entity_poly.type
_entity_poly.pdbx_seq_one_letter_code
_entity_poly.pdbx_strand_id
1 'polypeptide(L)'
;MGLVAEPSEASVLAAVLSAEPLAVCPLSPVVVRPTGAAGSTPGGLAVALAGLVAEGVRLLLVGTPVTDGTERERRALAEVLDSAEAAGVPVVVPAGSGPAVLTGHRWVIPVASCSVSGRLSWFVEFEDAQRGLLAPGQDVPGPLGPASGNGIAAAWVAGTGALLWGMFPGASGAQVRAALSIGSLHAHRSGPPLLDAQRAVEFLERLAVAPSAWRATG
;
A
#
# COMPACT_ATOMS: atom_id res chain seq x y z
N MET A 1 5.46 -4.35 -9.09
CA MET A 1 4.63 -3.42 -8.31
C MET A 1 4.24 -2.25 -9.20
N GLY A 2 3.00 -1.79 -9.12
CA GLY A 2 2.56 -0.57 -9.81
C GLY A 2 2.57 0.63 -8.87
N LEU A 3 3.03 1.78 -9.35
CA LEU A 3 3.06 3.05 -8.62
C LEU A 3 2.31 4.12 -9.41
N VAL A 4 1.28 4.73 -8.81
CA VAL A 4 0.61 5.90 -9.35
C VAL A 4 1.03 7.11 -8.53
N ALA A 5 1.81 8.05 -9.09
CA ALA A 5 2.36 9.17 -8.34
C ALA A 5 2.68 10.37 -9.25
N GLU A 6 2.73 11.58 -8.68
CA GLU A 6 3.31 12.74 -9.37
C GLU A 6 4.79 12.45 -9.67
N PRO A 7 5.37 12.87 -10.81
CA PRO A 7 6.79 12.66 -11.13
C PRO A 7 7.79 13.05 -10.01
N SER A 8 7.51 14.13 -9.27
CA SER A 8 8.35 14.59 -8.16
C SER A 8 8.33 13.62 -6.97
N GLU A 9 7.14 13.13 -6.60
CA GLU A 9 6.95 12.14 -5.53
C GLU A 9 7.36 10.73 -5.98
N ALA A 10 7.15 10.40 -7.26
CA ALA A 10 7.49 9.10 -7.83
C ALA A 10 8.97 8.78 -7.64
N SER A 11 9.86 9.77 -7.76
CA SER A 11 11.29 9.57 -7.53
C SER A 11 11.61 9.25 -6.07
N VAL A 12 10.96 9.94 -5.13
CA VAL A 12 11.16 9.71 -3.69
C VAL A 12 10.56 8.35 -3.27
N LEU A 13 9.34 8.04 -3.72
CA LEU A 13 8.67 6.79 -3.42
C LEU A 13 9.36 5.61 -4.11
N ALA A 14 9.82 5.77 -5.35
CA ALA A 14 10.60 4.76 -6.04
C ALA A 14 11.95 4.55 -5.35
N ALA A 15 12.61 5.60 -4.85
CA ALA A 15 13.86 5.46 -4.11
C ALA A 15 13.71 4.54 -2.88
N VAL A 16 12.61 4.67 -2.13
CA VAL A 16 12.26 3.78 -1.00
C VAL A 16 12.14 2.31 -1.45
N LEU A 17 11.86 2.07 -2.73
CA LEU A 17 11.55 0.76 -3.31
C LEU A 17 12.65 0.24 -4.28
N SER A 18 13.72 1.00 -4.51
CA SER A 18 14.72 0.79 -5.59
C SER A 18 16.05 0.20 -5.11
N ALA A 19 17.05 0.05 -5.98
CA ALA A 19 18.36 -0.52 -5.62
C ALA A 19 19.25 0.32 -4.68
N GLU A 20 18.74 1.42 -4.12
CA GLU A 20 19.47 2.29 -3.20
C GLU A 20 19.74 1.61 -1.83
N PRO A 21 20.83 1.95 -1.12
CA PRO A 21 21.28 1.25 0.10
C PRO A 21 20.28 1.19 1.27
N LEU A 22 19.20 1.96 1.22
CA LEU A 22 18.20 2.08 2.28
C LEU A 22 16.80 1.61 1.84
N ALA A 23 16.71 1.00 0.67
CA ALA A 23 15.43 0.60 0.11
C ALA A 23 14.90 -0.72 0.66
N VAL A 24 13.58 -0.86 0.65
CA VAL A 24 12.86 -1.99 1.23
C VAL A 24 12.84 -3.21 0.30
N CYS A 25 12.71 -2.99 -1.01
CA CYS A 25 12.55 -4.06 -1.99
C CYS A 25 13.35 -3.85 -3.29
N PRO A 26 14.68 -3.67 -3.21
CA PRO A 26 15.51 -3.12 -4.28
C PRO A 26 15.47 -3.85 -5.63
N LEU A 27 15.14 -5.14 -5.61
CA LEU A 27 15.11 -6.01 -6.79
C LEU A 27 13.69 -6.20 -7.35
N SER A 28 12.68 -5.57 -6.77
CA SER A 28 11.30 -5.67 -7.24
C SER A 28 11.07 -4.73 -8.42
N PRO A 29 10.53 -5.21 -9.56
CA PRO A 29 10.23 -4.35 -10.69
C PRO A 29 9.10 -3.36 -10.33
N VAL A 30 9.31 -2.08 -10.64
CA VAL A 30 8.34 -1.00 -10.41
C VAL A 30 7.88 -0.43 -11.75
N VAL A 31 6.57 -0.44 -11.97
CA VAL A 31 5.92 0.20 -13.13
C VAL A 31 5.26 1.48 -12.65
N VAL A 32 5.75 2.62 -13.14
CA VAL A 32 5.22 3.93 -12.75
C VAL A 32 4.17 4.42 -13.76
N ARG A 33 3.05 4.92 -13.23
CA ARG A 33 2.02 5.66 -13.97
C ARG A 33 1.98 7.09 -13.42
N PRO A 34 2.54 8.07 -14.14
CA PRO A 34 2.63 9.42 -13.65
C PRO A 34 1.24 10.08 -13.59
N THR A 35 1.04 10.92 -12.57
CA THR A 35 -0.11 11.84 -12.48
C THR A 35 0.34 13.29 -12.59
N GLY A 36 -0.62 14.22 -12.71
CA GLY A 36 -0.31 15.65 -12.72
C GLY A 36 -0.04 16.18 -11.31
N ALA A 37 0.59 17.35 -11.21
CA ALA A 37 0.89 18.01 -9.94
C ALA A 37 -0.36 18.39 -9.11
N ALA A 38 -1.53 18.46 -9.74
CA ALA A 38 -2.81 18.68 -9.05
C ALA A 38 -3.36 17.38 -8.41
N GLY A 39 -2.63 16.27 -8.50
CA GLY A 39 -3.12 14.94 -8.13
C GLY A 39 -3.91 14.28 -9.26
N SER A 40 -4.79 13.35 -8.88
CA SER A 40 -5.65 12.62 -9.83
C SER A 40 -7.12 12.78 -9.47
N THR A 41 -7.99 12.92 -10.46
CA THR A 41 -9.42 12.69 -10.22
C THR A 41 -9.66 11.20 -9.94
N PRO A 42 -10.78 10.82 -9.30
CA PRO A 42 -11.13 9.41 -9.12
C PRO A 42 -11.21 8.64 -10.46
N GLY A 43 -11.67 9.31 -11.53
CA GLY A 43 -11.72 8.73 -12.88
C GLY A 43 -10.33 8.53 -13.49
N GLY A 44 -9.44 9.52 -13.35
CA GLY A 44 -8.04 9.39 -13.77
C GLY A 44 -7.32 8.26 -13.02
N LEU A 45 -7.59 8.13 -11.71
CA LEU A 45 -7.00 7.09 -10.88
C LEU A 45 -7.54 5.71 -11.30
N ALA A 46 -8.85 5.60 -11.55
CA ALA A 46 -9.46 4.36 -12.03
C ALA A 46 -8.79 3.88 -13.33
N VAL A 47 -8.55 4.77 -14.29
CA VAL A 47 -7.86 4.43 -15.55
C VAL A 47 -6.43 3.95 -15.29
N ALA A 48 -5.67 4.66 -14.43
CA ALA A 48 -4.29 4.30 -14.11
C ALA A 48 -4.20 2.93 -13.40
N LEU A 49 -5.08 2.68 -12.43
CA LEU A 49 -5.13 1.41 -11.70
C LEU A 49 -5.57 0.26 -12.61
N ALA A 50 -6.58 0.45 -13.46
CA ALA A 50 -7.03 -0.57 -14.40
C ALA A 50 -5.91 -1.00 -15.37
N GLY A 51 -5.14 -0.02 -15.89
CA GLY A 51 -3.98 -0.30 -16.74
C GLY A 51 -2.92 -1.14 -16.02
N LEU A 52 -2.56 -0.76 -14.80
CA LEU A 52 -1.58 -1.51 -14.00
C LEU A 52 -2.05 -2.93 -13.65
N VAL A 53 -3.33 -3.11 -13.32
CA VAL A 53 -3.91 -4.45 -13.09
C VAL A 53 -3.84 -5.29 -14.36
N ALA A 54 -4.18 -4.72 -15.52
CA ALA A 54 -4.10 -5.41 -16.81
C ALA A 54 -2.66 -5.81 -17.19
N GLU A 55 -1.66 -5.04 -16.74
CA GLU A 55 -0.23 -5.36 -16.89
C GLU A 55 0.27 -6.45 -15.92
N GLY A 56 -0.60 -6.98 -15.05
CA GLY A 56 -0.28 -8.09 -14.17
C GLY A 56 0.59 -7.69 -12.97
N VAL A 57 0.53 -6.44 -12.52
CA VAL A 57 1.21 -6.06 -11.28
C VAL A 57 0.59 -6.80 -10.09
N ARG A 58 1.43 -7.22 -9.13
CA ARG A 58 0.99 -7.97 -7.95
C ARG A 58 0.56 -7.08 -6.78
N LEU A 59 1.03 -5.84 -6.73
CA LEU A 59 0.75 -4.87 -5.67
C LEU A 59 0.72 -3.48 -6.27
N LEU A 60 -0.20 -2.63 -5.78
CA LEU A 60 -0.40 -1.26 -6.21
C LEU A 60 -0.12 -0.29 -5.06
N LEU A 61 0.60 0.79 -5.35
CA LEU A 61 0.81 1.93 -4.46
C LEU A 61 0.23 3.19 -5.12
N VAL A 62 -0.69 3.87 -4.44
CA VAL A 62 -1.24 5.17 -4.85
C VAL A 62 -0.50 6.25 -4.08
N GLY A 63 0.57 6.77 -4.65
CA GLY A 63 1.39 7.84 -4.07
C GLY A 63 1.03 9.22 -4.60
N THR A 64 -0.25 9.50 -4.87
CA THR A 64 -0.73 10.80 -5.35
C THR A 64 -1.98 11.19 -4.55
N PRO A 65 -2.19 12.48 -4.25
CA PRO A 65 -3.47 12.93 -3.74
C PRO A 65 -4.57 12.70 -4.79
N VAL A 66 -5.76 12.36 -4.31
CA VAL A 66 -6.96 12.17 -5.14
C VAL A 66 -7.92 13.30 -4.84
N THR A 67 -8.21 14.10 -5.86
CA THR A 67 -9.13 15.25 -5.73
C THR A 67 -10.56 14.77 -5.59
N ASP A 68 -11.45 15.69 -5.23
CA ASP A 68 -12.87 15.47 -5.43
C ASP A 68 -13.17 15.18 -6.91
N GLY A 69 -14.24 14.44 -7.12
CA GLY A 69 -14.71 14.06 -8.44
C GLY A 69 -16.23 13.89 -8.45
N THR A 70 -16.74 13.59 -9.62
CA THR A 70 -18.16 13.28 -9.81
C THR A 70 -18.51 11.93 -9.20
N GLU A 71 -19.80 11.71 -8.96
CA GLU A 71 -20.29 10.40 -8.50
C GLU A 71 -20.01 9.27 -9.50
N ARG A 72 -20.01 9.60 -10.79
CA ARG A 72 -19.65 8.65 -11.86
C ARG A 72 -18.19 8.22 -11.74
N GLU A 73 -17.28 9.16 -11.51
CA GLU A 73 -15.86 8.87 -11.35
C GLU A 73 -15.58 8.07 -10.07
N ARG A 74 -16.27 8.36 -8.97
CA ARG A 74 -16.17 7.55 -7.74
C ARG A 74 -16.64 6.11 -7.94
N ARG A 75 -17.73 5.90 -8.67
CA ARG A 75 -18.19 4.55 -9.06
C ARG A 75 -17.18 3.82 -9.93
N ALA A 76 -16.61 4.49 -10.93
CA ALA A 76 -15.57 3.91 -11.76
C ALA A 76 -14.34 3.49 -10.92
N LEU A 77 -13.94 4.31 -9.94
CA LEU A 77 -12.86 3.94 -9.02
C LEU A 77 -13.22 2.71 -8.17
N ALA A 78 -14.45 2.63 -7.64
CA ALA A 78 -14.91 1.46 -6.90
C ALA A 78 -14.88 0.18 -7.75
N GLU A 79 -15.39 0.23 -8.98
CA GLU A 79 -15.39 -0.92 -9.91
C GLU A 79 -13.97 -1.42 -10.24
N VAL A 80 -12.99 -0.51 -10.33
CA VAL A 80 -11.59 -0.88 -10.54
C VAL A 80 -10.97 -1.47 -9.27
N LEU A 81 -11.35 -1.00 -8.09
CA LEU A 81 -10.91 -1.60 -6.83
C LEU A 81 -11.51 -3.00 -6.62
N ASP A 82 -12.77 -3.22 -7.02
CA ASP A 82 -13.40 -4.54 -7.08
C ASP A 82 -12.66 -5.46 -8.07
N SER A 83 -12.25 -4.92 -9.22
CA SER A 83 -11.46 -5.67 -10.21
C SER A 83 -10.06 -6.03 -9.68
N ALA A 84 -9.41 -5.12 -8.97
CA ALA A 84 -8.13 -5.39 -8.30
C ALA A 84 -8.29 -6.46 -7.20
N GLU A 85 -9.42 -6.46 -6.48
CA GLU A 85 -9.76 -7.52 -5.54
C GLU A 85 -9.91 -8.88 -6.22
N ALA A 86 -10.70 -8.95 -7.29
CA ALA A 86 -10.90 -10.17 -8.05
C ALA A 86 -9.59 -10.72 -8.64
N ALA A 87 -8.67 -9.83 -9.05
CA ALA A 87 -7.34 -10.18 -9.51
C ALA A 87 -6.35 -10.53 -8.37
N GLY A 88 -6.74 -10.32 -7.11
CA GLY A 88 -5.87 -10.56 -5.96
C GLY A 88 -4.71 -9.58 -5.87
N VAL A 89 -4.90 -8.32 -6.26
CA VAL A 89 -3.86 -7.26 -6.29
C VAL A 89 -4.14 -6.24 -5.17
N PRO A 90 -3.45 -6.31 -4.02
CA PRO A 90 -3.63 -5.38 -2.92
C PRO A 90 -3.27 -3.95 -3.33
N VAL A 91 -4.03 -3.00 -2.80
CA VAL A 91 -3.84 -1.57 -3.05
C VAL A 91 -3.45 -0.89 -1.75
N VAL A 92 -2.29 -0.24 -1.74
CA VAL A 92 -1.78 0.53 -0.60
C VAL A 92 -1.97 2.01 -0.90
N VAL A 93 -2.60 2.74 0.03
CA VAL A 93 -2.86 4.18 -0.11
C VAL A 93 -2.40 4.91 1.16
N PRO A 94 -1.84 6.12 1.04
CA PRO A 94 -1.61 7.00 2.16
C PRO A 94 -2.94 7.36 2.83
N ALA A 95 -2.97 7.38 4.16
CA ALA A 95 -4.10 7.87 4.92
C ALA A 95 -4.37 9.35 4.57
N GLY A 96 -5.65 9.70 4.44
CA GLY A 96 -6.09 11.06 4.06
C GLY A 96 -5.90 11.42 2.58
N SER A 97 -5.43 10.51 1.72
CA SER A 97 -5.07 10.85 0.33
C SER A 97 -6.23 10.94 -0.66
N GLY A 98 -7.49 10.94 -0.22
CA GLY A 98 -8.61 10.92 -1.17
C GLY A 98 -9.99 10.66 -0.59
N PRO A 99 -10.99 10.48 -1.49
CA PRO A 99 -12.38 10.28 -1.10
C PRO A 99 -12.56 8.95 -0.35
N ALA A 100 -13.61 8.90 0.48
CA ALA A 100 -13.95 7.72 1.28
C ALA A 100 -14.11 6.41 0.48
N VAL A 101 -14.41 6.49 -0.82
CA VAL A 101 -14.48 5.32 -1.71
C VAL A 101 -13.11 4.63 -1.85
N LEU A 102 -12.00 5.36 -1.76
CA LEU A 102 -10.65 4.81 -1.85
C LEU A 102 -10.23 4.21 -0.51
N THR A 103 -10.23 5.00 0.56
CA THR A 103 -9.76 4.58 1.88
C THR A 103 -10.73 3.66 2.62
N GLY A 104 -12.00 3.64 2.21
CA GLY A 104 -13.04 2.76 2.77
C GLY A 104 -13.22 1.44 2.03
N HIS A 105 -12.58 1.24 0.87
CA HIS A 105 -12.70 -0.01 0.13
C HIS A 105 -12.00 -1.16 0.85
N ARG A 106 -12.67 -2.31 1.01
CA ARG A 106 -12.13 -3.42 1.81
C ARG A 106 -10.79 -3.95 1.32
N TRP A 107 -10.54 -3.88 0.02
CA TRP A 107 -9.30 -4.36 -0.60
C TRP A 107 -8.11 -3.39 -0.50
N VAL A 108 -8.37 -2.17 -0.04
CA VAL A 108 -7.37 -1.12 0.15
C VAL A 108 -6.78 -1.21 1.55
N ILE A 109 -5.49 -0.91 1.68
CA ILE A 109 -4.77 -0.78 2.94
C ILE A 109 -4.40 0.71 3.11
N PRO A 110 -5.17 1.47 3.91
CA PRO A 110 -4.79 2.83 4.27
C PRO A 110 -3.57 2.81 5.19
N VAL A 111 -2.61 3.70 4.95
CA VAL A 111 -1.35 3.75 5.71
C VAL A 111 -1.08 5.16 6.21
N ALA A 112 -1.03 5.30 7.53
CA ALA A 112 -0.66 6.51 8.23
C ALA A 112 0.82 6.47 8.63
N SER A 113 1.44 7.63 8.67
CA SER A 113 2.82 7.78 9.11
C SER A 113 2.94 7.68 10.64
N CYS A 114 4.00 7.01 11.10
CA CYS A 114 4.46 7.08 12.47
C CYS A 114 5.92 7.55 12.58
N SER A 115 6.24 8.11 13.74
CA SER A 115 7.60 8.42 14.20
C SER A 115 8.39 7.15 14.57
N VAL A 116 9.68 7.31 14.85
CA VAL A 116 10.56 6.24 15.37
C VAL A 116 10.06 5.60 16.67
N SER A 117 9.18 6.28 17.40
CA SER A 117 8.56 5.73 18.63
C SER A 117 7.35 4.84 18.36
N GLY A 118 6.95 4.66 17.10
CA GLY A 118 5.73 3.95 16.71
C GLY A 118 4.44 4.74 16.96
N ARG A 119 4.55 6.00 17.39
CA ARG A 119 3.41 6.93 17.53
C ARG A 119 3.10 7.61 16.22
N LEU A 120 1.82 7.90 15.98
CA LEU A 120 1.37 8.76 14.88
C LEU A 120 2.27 9.99 14.74
N SER A 121 2.66 10.27 13.50
CA SER A 121 3.47 11.44 13.18
C SER A 121 2.65 12.72 13.42
N TRP A 122 3.33 13.81 13.74
CA TRP A 122 2.69 15.07 14.13
C TRP A 122 1.81 15.71 13.03
N PHE A 123 2.00 15.32 11.78
CA PHE A 123 1.26 15.81 10.61
C PHE A 123 0.10 14.88 10.20
N VAL A 124 -0.18 13.83 10.97
CA VAL A 124 -1.24 12.87 10.65
C VAL A 124 -2.45 13.12 11.54
N GLU A 125 -3.58 13.37 10.91
CA GLU A 125 -4.87 13.45 11.59
C GLU A 125 -5.34 12.06 12.05
N PHE A 126 -5.87 11.98 13.27
CA PHE A 126 -6.23 10.69 13.87
C PHE A 126 -7.37 10.01 13.12
N GLU A 127 -8.35 10.77 12.62
CA GLU A 127 -9.51 10.24 11.87
C GLU A 127 -9.07 9.46 10.63
N ASP A 128 -8.05 9.96 9.92
CA ASP A 128 -7.53 9.33 8.70
C ASP A 128 -6.84 8.00 8.98
N ALA A 129 -6.35 7.82 10.20
CA ALA A 129 -5.54 6.68 10.59
C ALA A 129 -6.37 5.50 11.15
N GLN A 130 -7.60 5.73 11.62
CA GLN A 130 -8.36 4.75 12.41
C GLN A 130 -8.60 3.39 11.74
N ARG A 131 -8.67 3.36 10.40
CA ARG A 131 -9.00 2.14 9.62
C ARG A 131 -7.79 1.52 8.93
N GLY A 132 -6.59 2.03 9.21
CA GLY A 132 -5.38 1.71 8.46
C GLY A 132 -4.31 0.99 9.28
N LEU A 133 -3.09 1.11 8.77
CA LEU A 133 -1.84 0.61 9.33
C LEU A 133 -0.90 1.80 9.57
N LEU A 134 -0.08 1.74 10.61
CA LEU A 134 1.03 2.65 10.82
C LEU A 134 2.30 2.09 10.22
N ALA A 135 3.07 2.93 9.55
CA ALA A 135 4.40 2.59 9.10
C ALA A 135 5.34 3.80 9.22
N PRO A 136 6.66 3.57 9.27
CA PRO A 136 7.64 4.65 9.32
C PRO A 136 7.43 5.62 8.15
N GLY A 137 7.20 6.89 8.48
CA GLY A 137 7.08 7.92 7.47
C GLY A 137 7.43 9.31 7.97
N GLN A 138 7.99 9.43 9.18
CA GLN A 138 8.54 10.67 9.68
C GLN A 138 10.07 10.54 9.73
N ASP A 139 10.75 11.51 9.13
CA ASP A 139 12.21 11.63 9.09
C ASP A 139 12.89 10.36 8.59
N VAL A 140 12.26 9.70 7.61
CA VAL A 140 12.77 8.47 7.00
C VAL A 140 13.97 8.82 6.13
N PRO A 141 15.15 8.20 6.36
CA PRO A 141 16.31 8.41 5.51
C PRO A 141 16.04 8.03 4.04
N GLY A 142 16.38 8.93 3.12
CA GLY A 142 16.29 8.69 1.68
C GLY A 142 17.49 9.28 0.92
N PRO A 143 17.63 9.01 -0.38
CA PRO A 143 18.78 9.46 -1.17
C PRO A 143 18.87 10.98 -1.34
N LEU A 144 17.76 11.69 -1.14
CA LEU A 144 17.69 13.15 -1.16
C LEU A 144 17.72 13.78 0.24
N GLY A 145 18.00 12.97 1.27
CA GLY A 145 17.89 13.35 2.68
C GLY A 145 16.65 12.75 3.35
N PRO A 146 16.40 13.07 4.64
CA PRO A 146 15.22 12.62 5.35
C PRO A 146 13.92 13.10 4.68
N ALA A 147 12.96 12.20 4.52
CA ALA A 147 11.65 12.47 3.95
C ALA A 147 10.53 12.12 4.94
N SER A 148 9.48 12.92 4.92
CA SER A 148 8.30 12.76 5.77
C SER A 148 7.02 12.76 4.95
N GLY A 149 6.07 11.88 5.30
CA GLY A 149 4.73 11.85 4.71
C GLY A 149 4.05 10.49 4.82
N ASN A 150 2.72 10.49 4.70
CA ASN A 150 1.93 9.25 4.59
C ASN A 150 2.27 8.48 3.31
N GLY A 151 2.67 9.18 2.23
CA GLY A 151 3.22 8.58 1.00
C GLY A 151 4.43 7.69 1.28
N ILE A 152 5.37 8.19 2.09
CA ILE A 152 6.56 7.44 2.50
C ILE A 152 6.17 6.20 3.29
N ALA A 153 5.27 6.35 4.27
CA ALA A 153 4.77 5.22 5.05
C ALA A 153 4.08 4.16 4.17
N ALA A 154 3.24 4.60 3.22
CA ALA A 154 2.60 3.72 2.25
C ALA A 154 3.64 2.99 1.37
N ALA A 155 4.71 3.66 0.95
CA ALA A 155 5.82 3.02 0.25
C ALA A 155 6.51 1.95 1.10
N TRP A 156 6.74 2.18 2.39
CA TRP A 156 7.29 1.14 3.28
C TRP A 156 6.42 -0.12 3.35
N VAL A 157 5.10 0.06 3.45
CA VAL A 157 4.15 -1.07 3.45
C VAL A 157 4.14 -1.78 2.09
N ALA A 158 4.10 -1.03 0.99
CA ALA A 158 4.13 -1.57 -0.36
C ALA A 158 5.42 -2.37 -0.64
N GLY A 159 6.57 -1.82 -0.24
CA GLY A 159 7.88 -2.47 -0.36
C GLY A 159 7.98 -3.72 0.48
N THR A 160 7.45 -3.69 1.71
CA THR A 160 7.37 -4.88 2.56
C THR A 160 6.50 -5.95 1.90
N GLY A 161 5.34 -5.58 1.34
CA GLY A 161 4.47 -6.49 0.60
C GLY A 161 5.17 -7.12 -0.62
N ALA A 162 5.95 -6.33 -1.36
CA ALA A 162 6.74 -6.83 -2.48
C ALA A 162 7.85 -7.79 -2.02
N LEU A 163 8.54 -7.49 -0.92
CA LEU A 163 9.57 -8.35 -0.34
C LEU A 163 8.98 -9.69 0.16
N LEU A 164 7.84 -9.64 0.88
CA LEU A 164 7.11 -10.83 1.29
C LEU A 164 6.76 -11.70 0.08
N TRP A 165 6.32 -11.09 -1.03
CA TRP A 165 6.05 -11.85 -2.25
C TRP A 165 7.29 -12.47 -2.89
N GLY A 166 8.44 -11.81 -2.80
CA GLY A 166 9.72 -12.36 -3.24
C GLY A 166 10.14 -13.57 -2.41
N MET A 167 9.92 -13.53 -1.09
CA MET A 167 10.22 -14.63 -0.16
C MET A 167 9.20 -15.78 -0.26
N PHE A 168 7.94 -15.47 -0.55
CA PHE A 168 6.85 -16.43 -0.69
C PHE A 168 6.17 -16.29 -2.07
N PRO A 169 6.82 -16.72 -3.19
CA PRO A 169 6.29 -16.50 -4.54
C PRO A 169 4.90 -17.11 -4.79
N GLY A 170 4.58 -18.19 -4.06
CA GLY A 170 3.30 -18.89 -4.11
C GLY A 170 2.19 -18.28 -3.26
N ALA A 171 2.46 -17.25 -2.46
CA ALA A 171 1.44 -16.56 -1.69
C ALA A 171 0.47 -15.80 -2.62
N SER A 172 -0.83 -15.89 -2.34
CA SER A 172 -1.84 -15.06 -3.00
C SER A 172 -1.82 -13.63 -2.47
N GLY A 173 -2.38 -12.67 -3.21
CA GLY A 173 -2.45 -11.29 -2.70
C GLY A 173 -3.36 -11.14 -1.50
N ALA A 174 -4.36 -12.01 -1.35
CA ALA A 174 -5.14 -12.09 -0.12
C ALA A 174 -4.26 -12.46 1.08
N GLN A 175 -3.36 -13.43 0.91
CA GLN A 175 -2.43 -13.85 1.96
C GLN A 175 -1.41 -12.76 2.29
N VAL A 176 -0.85 -12.09 1.28
CA VAL A 176 0.08 -10.97 1.50
C VAL A 176 -0.60 -9.79 2.17
N ARG A 177 -1.81 -9.40 1.72
CA ARG A 177 -2.63 -8.37 2.37
C ARG A 177 -2.93 -8.73 3.82
N ALA A 178 -3.33 -9.96 4.09
CA ALA A 178 -3.58 -10.43 5.46
C ALA A 178 -2.31 -10.40 6.32
N ALA A 179 -1.16 -10.79 5.74
CA ALA A 179 0.13 -10.75 6.42
C ALA A 179 0.53 -9.33 6.81
N LEU A 180 0.41 -8.36 5.89
CA LEU A 180 0.68 -6.94 6.16
C LEU A 180 -0.23 -6.38 7.25
N SER A 181 -1.48 -6.84 7.30
CA SER A 181 -2.47 -6.41 8.27
C SER A 181 -2.46 -7.22 9.57
N ILE A 182 -1.54 -8.17 9.79
CA ILE A 182 -1.62 -9.02 10.98
C ILE A 182 -1.39 -8.27 12.30
N GLY A 183 -0.64 -7.17 12.25
CA GLY A 183 -0.52 -6.23 13.36
C GLY A 183 -1.88 -5.63 13.78
N SER A 184 -2.83 -5.50 12.84
CA SER A 184 -4.19 -4.96 13.09
C SER A 184 -5.04 -5.79 14.03
N LEU A 185 -4.68 -7.06 14.22
CA LEU A 185 -5.42 -7.97 15.08
C LEU A 185 -5.15 -7.71 16.57
N HIS A 186 -4.07 -7.02 16.92
CA HIS A 186 -3.81 -6.61 18.30
C HIS A 186 -4.20 -5.14 18.45
N ALA A 187 -5.40 -4.91 19.00
CA ALA A 187 -5.86 -3.59 19.34
C ALA A 187 -4.86 -2.90 20.29
N HIS A 188 -4.06 -1.97 19.78
CA HIS A 188 -3.54 -0.93 20.63
C HIS A 188 -4.75 -0.19 21.21
N ARG A 189 -4.74 0.09 22.52
CA ARG A 189 -5.87 0.70 23.24
C ARG A 189 -6.31 2.07 22.70
N SER A 190 -5.61 2.64 21.72
CA SER A 190 -5.94 3.90 21.07
C SER A 190 -5.13 4.10 19.77
N GLY A 191 -5.50 3.42 18.68
CA GLY A 191 -4.94 3.73 17.34
C GLY A 191 -4.77 2.52 16.42
N PRO A 192 -4.53 2.77 15.11
CA PRO A 192 -4.17 1.74 14.16
C PRO A 192 -2.93 0.95 14.59
N PRO A 193 -2.84 -0.32 14.20
CA PRO A 193 -1.64 -1.15 14.42
C PRO A 193 -0.39 -0.62 13.74
N LEU A 194 0.78 -1.06 14.19
CA LEU A 194 2.04 -0.88 13.48
C LEU A 194 2.28 -2.03 12.48
N LEU A 195 2.89 -1.71 11.33
CA LEU A 195 3.45 -2.69 10.41
C LEU A 195 4.46 -3.58 11.17
N ASP A 196 4.23 -4.88 11.14
CA ASP A 196 5.08 -5.89 11.80
C ASP A 196 5.57 -6.89 10.75
N ALA A 197 6.73 -6.60 10.16
CA ALA A 197 7.31 -7.41 9.09
C ALA A 197 7.64 -8.84 9.58
N GLN A 198 8.07 -9.00 10.83
CA GLN A 198 8.40 -10.31 11.38
C GLN A 198 7.14 -11.18 11.50
N ARG A 199 6.07 -10.65 12.09
CA ARG A 199 4.80 -11.40 12.17
C ARG A 199 4.20 -11.69 10.81
N ALA A 200 4.38 -10.80 9.83
CA ALA A 200 3.94 -11.05 8.46
C ALA A 200 4.67 -12.25 7.83
N VAL A 201 5.99 -12.38 8.06
CA VAL A 201 6.78 -13.55 7.64
C VAL A 201 6.28 -14.81 8.36
N GLU A 202 6.20 -14.79 9.68
CA GLU A 202 5.73 -15.94 10.49
C GLU A 202 4.33 -16.42 10.09
N PHE A 203 3.46 -15.50 9.64
CA PHE A 203 2.14 -15.83 9.13
C PHE A 203 2.21 -16.59 7.80
N LEU A 204 3.01 -16.09 6.85
CA LEU A 204 3.16 -16.74 5.55
C LEU A 204 3.91 -18.08 5.65
N GLU A 205 4.89 -18.20 6.53
CA GLU A 205 5.57 -19.48 6.82
C GLU A 205 4.57 -20.53 7.31
N ARG A 206 3.68 -20.17 8.25
CA ARG A 206 2.64 -21.07 8.74
C ARG A 206 1.70 -21.52 7.64
N LEU A 207 1.34 -20.64 6.71
CA LEU A 207 0.49 -20.97 5.57
C LEU A 207 1.22 -21.81 4.51
N ALA A 208 2.53 -21.62 4.35
CA ALA A 208 3.35 -22.40 3.43
C ALA A 208 3.64 -23.82 3.94
N VAL A 209 3.75 -23.99 5.26
CA VAL A 209 3.97 -25.28 5.92
C VAL A 209 2.68 -26.11 6.02
N ALA A 210 1.51 -25.47 6.04
CA ALA A 210 0.23 -26.18 6.03
C ALA A 210 0.07 -26.94 4.70
N PRO A 211 -0.01 -28.29 4.70
CA PRO A 211 -0.28 -29.06 3.49
C PRO A 211 -1.56 -28.56 2.84
N SER A 212 -1.60 -28.59 1.51
CA SER A 212 -2.68 -28.12 0.63
C SER A 212 -4.01 -28.86 0.82
N ALA A 213 -4.60 -28.82 2.02
CA ALA A 213 -5.91 -29.38 2.34
C ALA A 213 -7.05 -28.54 1.77
N TRP A 214 -6.77 -27.34 1.26
CA TRP A 214 -7.77 -26.45 0.65
C TRP A 214 -7.93 -26.64 -0.87
N ARG A 215 -7.16 -27.52 -1.52
CA ARG A 215 -7.25 -27.77 -2.98
C ARG A 215 -8.24 -28.89 -3.37
N ALA A 216 -9.12 -29.33 -2.48
CA ALA A 216 -10.07 -30.41 -2.76
C ALA A 216 -11.53 -30.02 -2.49
N THR A 217 -12.00 -28.92 -3.11
CA THR A 217 -13.43 -28.72 -3.44
C THR A 217 -13.51 -27.69 -4.56
N GLY A 218 -13.64 -28.17 -5.80
CA GLY A 218 -13.82 -27.39 -7.02
C GLY A 218 -13.89 -28.33 -8.21
#